data_AF-Q1QPG4-F1
#
_entry.id   AF-Q1QPG4-F1
#
_cell.length_a   1.000
_cell.length_b   1.000
_cell.length_c   1.000
_cell.angle_alpha   90.00
_cell.angle_beta   90.00
_cell.angle_gamma   90.00
#
_symmetry.space_group_name_H-M   'P 1'
#
loop_
_entity.id
_entity.type
_entity.pdbx_description
1 polymer ?
#
loop_
_entity_poly.entity_id
_entity_poly.type
_entity_poly.pdbx_seq_one_letter_code
_entity_poly.pdbx_strand_id
1 'polypeptide(L)' 'MANDGFEMETESSAIAAFTLAQFAFWGLIESGIISTEKASEMLEQGIAAHSKGDLVHQNAAQMLQTILDMVQRDQRSPVN' A
#
# COMPACT_ATOMS: atom_id res chain seq x y z
N MET A 1 -3.86 -34.56 1.91
CA MET A 1 -4.27 -33.41 2.73
C MET A 1 -3.01 -32.65 3.18
N ALA A 2 -2.22 -32.10 2.26
CA ALA A 2 -0.93 -31.46 2.55
C ALA A 2 -0.74 -30.12 1.81
N ASN A 3 -1.79 -29.59 1.17
CA ASN A 3 -1.73 -28.39 0.34
C ASN A 3 -2.11 -27.12 1.12
N ASP A 4 -3.08 -27.23 2.05
CA ASP A 4 -3.63 -26.08 2.78
C ASP A 4 -2.62 -25.38 3.71
N GLY A 5 -1.61 -26.11 4.22
CA GLY A 5 -0.60 -25.54 5.12
C GLY A 5 0.38 -24.60 4.41
N PHE A 6 0.79 -24.95 3.19
CA PHE A 6 1.73 -24.14 2.40
C PHE A 6 1.06 -22.86 1.85
N GLU A 7 -0.21 -22.95 1.43
CA GLU A 7 -0.98 -21.80 0.97
C GLU A 7 -1.18 -20.80 2.12
N MET A 8 -1.55 -21.27 3.31
CA MET A 8 -1.72 -20.42 4.50
C MET A 8 -0.42 -19.72 4.94
N GLU A 9 0.72 -20.42 4.93
CA GLU A 9 2.02 -19.83 5.25
C GLU A 9 2.46 -18.79 4.21
N THR A 10 2.15 -19.05 2.93
CA THR A 10 2.45 -18.13 1.82
C THR A 10 1.60 -16.86 1.92
N GLU A 11 0.30 -16.99 2.17
CA GLU A 11 -0.61 -15.87 2.38
C GLU A 11 -0.21 -15.03 3.60
N SER A 12 0.13 -15.69 4.72
CA SER A 12 0.60 -15.01 5.93
C SER A 12 1.90 -14.24 5.68
N SER A 13 2.85 -14.84 4.94
CA SER A 13 4.11 -14.19 4.56
C SER A 13 3.88 -13.00 3.62
N ALA A 14 2.95 -13.12 2.67
CA ALA A 14 2.60 -12.05 1.75
C ALA A 14 1.98 -10.85 2.49
N ILE A 15 1.08 -11.10 3.45
CA ILE A 15 0.50 -10.06 4.31
C ILE A 15 1.60 -9.39 5.13
N ALA A 16 2.49 -10.16 5.78
CA ALA A 16 3.58 -9.61 6.57
C ALA A 16 4.52 -8.72 5.73
N ALA A 17 4.87 -9.16 4.53
CA ALA A 17 5.69 -8.38 3.61
C ALA A 17 4.98 -7.07 3.17
N PHE A 18 3.69 -7.14 2.86
CA PHE A 18 2.90 -5.97 2.50
C PHE A 18 2.77 -4.97 3.66
N THR A 19 2.54 -5.46 4.88
CA THR A 19 2.50 -4.63 6.10
C THR A 19 3.85 -3.96 6.37
N LEU A 20 4.97 -4.67 6.21
CA LEU A 20 6.30 -4.09 6.35
C LEU A 20 6.58 -3.00 5.31
N ALA A 21 6.16 -3.21 4.06
CA ALA A 21 6.28 -2.20 3.01
C ALA A 21 5.48 -0.93 3.35
N GLN A 22 4.26 -1.08 3.91
CA GLN A 22 3.47 0.07 4.37
C GLN A 22 4.16 0.84 5.50
N PHE A 23 4.72 0.15 6.51
CA PHE A 23 5.46 0.82 7.58
C PHE A 23 6.70 1.55 7.08
N ALA A 24 7.48 0.93 6.18
CA ALA A 24 8.64 1.55 5.59
C ALA A 24 8.24 2.80 4.80
N PHE A 25 7.18 2.73 4.00
CA PHE A 25 6.66 3.86 3.24
C PHE A 25 6.21 5.00 4.16
N TRP A 26 5.49 4.68 5.24
CA TRP A 26 5.06 5.67 6.23
C TRP A 26 6.24 6.34 6.95
N GLY A 27 7.26 5.57 7.32
CA GLY A 27 8.48 6.12 7.91
C GLY A 27 9.23 7.10 7.01
N LEU A 28 9.16 6.91 5.68
CA LEU A 28 9.70 7.89 4.71
C LEU A 28 8.91 9.20 4.70
N ILE A 29 7.59 9.14 4.92
CA ILE A 29 6.72 10.32 5.04
C ILE A 29 7.02 11.05 6.36
N GLU A 30 7.01 10.34 7.48
CA GLU A 30 7.23 10.94 8.82
C GLU A 30 8.62 11.55 8.98
N SER A 31 9.64 10.94 8.37
CA SER A 31 11.00 11.51 8.36
C SER A 31 11.16 12.75 7.47
N GLY A 32 10.13 13.10 6.68
CA GLY A 32 10.15 14.21 5.74
C GLY A 32 11.05 13.98 4.52
N ILE A 33 11.55 12.75 4.32
CA ILE A 33 12.33 12.37 3.13
C ILE A 33 11.46 12.49 1.88
N ILE A 34 10.18 12.13 1.99
CA ILE A 34 9.17 12.41 0.98
C ILE A 34 8.05 13.26 1.60
N SER A 35 7.56 14.25 0.86
CA SER A 35 6.38 15.00 1.30
C SER A 35 5.11 14.16 1.13
N THR A 36 4.09 14.44 1.93
CA THR A 36 2.75 13.80 1.82
C THR A 36 2.15 13.98 0.42
N GLU A 37 2.35 15.15 -0.21
CA GLU A 37 1.95 15.41 -1.59
C GLU A 37 2.69 14.49 -2.55
N LYS A 38 4.02 14.35 -2.40
CA LYS A 38 4.81 13.48 -3.27
C LYS A 38 4.45 12.01 -3.09
N ALA A 39 4.20 11.58 -1.85
CA ALA A 39 3.73 10.24 -1.54
C ALA A 39 2.38 9.95 -2.20
N SER A 40 1.47 10.92 -2.18
CA SER A 40 0.16 10.81 -2.84
C SER A 40 0.30 10.64 -4.35
N GLU A 41 1.11 11.48 -5.00
CA GLU A 41 1.39 11.35 -6.44
C GLU A 41 1.99 9.98 -6.81
N MET A 42 2.92 9.47 -5.99
CA MET A 42 3.56 8.18 -6.23
C MET A 42 2.54 7.03 -6.15
N LEU A 43 1.63 7.09 -5.18
CA LEU A 43 0.56 6.10 -5.03
C LEU A 43 -0.44 6.18 -6.19
N GLU A 44 -0.85 7.38 -6.60
CA GLU A 44 -1.71 7.60 -7.77
C GLU A 44 -1.10 7.03 -9.05
N GLN A 45 0.21 7.25 -9.27
CA GLN A 45 0.94 6.68 -10.40
C GLN A 45 0.97 5.15 -10.35
N GLY A 46 1.20 4.57 -9.17
CA GLY A 46 1.15 3.11 -8.96
C GLY A 46 -0.23 2.53 -9.28
N ILE A 47 -1.29 3.16 -8.76
CA ILE A 47 -2.69 2.76 -9.04
C ILE A 47 -2.97 2.83 -10.53
N ALA A 48 -2.59 3.91 -11.20
CA ALA A 48 -2.78 4.07 -12.65
C ALA A 48 -2.04 2.99 -13.46
N ALA A 49 -0.82 2.63 -13.05
CA ALA A 49 -0.02 1.59 -13.70
C ALA A 49 -0.63 0.19 -13.56
N HIS A 50 -1.25 -0.10 -12.41
CA HIS A 50 -1.82 -1.42 -12.12
C HIS A 50 -3.30 -1.57 -12.50
N SER A 51 -4.06 -0.47 -12.57
CA SER A 51 -5.52 -0.49 -12.82
C SER A 51 -5.94 -1.03 -14.19
N LYS A 52 -5.04 -1.07 -15.19
CA LYS A 52 -5.34 -1.52 -16.56
C LYS A 52 -4.89 -2.96 -16.86
N GLY A 53 -4.30 -3.64 -15.89
CA GLY A 53 -3.84 -5.03 -16.05
C GLY A 53 -4.95 -6.05 -15.80
N ASP A 54 -4.53 -7.32 -15.67
CA ASP A 54 -5.42 -8.43 -15.29
C ASP A 54 -5.94 -8.29 -13.84
N LEU A 55 -6.76 -9.25 -13.39
CA LEU A 55 -7.36 -9.28 -12.05
C LEU A 55 -6.34 -9.11 -10.91
N VAL A 56 -5.12 -9.63 -11.06
CA VAL A 56 -4.06 -9.49 -10.05
C VAL A 56 -3.57 -8.05 -9.97
N HIS A 57 -3.37 -7.41 -11.12
CA HIS A 57 -2.97 -6.00 -11.18
C HIS A 57 -4.07 -5.08 -10.64
N GLN A 58 -5.34 -5.38 -10.94
CA GLN A 58 -6.47 -4.60 -10.41
C GLN A 58 -6.56 -4.71 -8.87
N ASN A 59 -6.33 -5.90 -8.31
CA ASN A 59 -6.28 -6.09 -6.87
C ASN A 59 -5.13 -5.31 -6.22
N ALA A 60 -3.95 -5.28 -6.85
CA ALA A 60 -2.83 -4.47 -6.40
C ALA A 60 -3.16 -2.96 -6.41
N ALA A 61 -3.85 -2.49 -7.45
CA ALA A 61 -4.32 -1.11 -7.53
C ALA A 61 -5.29 -0.76 -6.39
N GLN A 62 -6.19 -1.68 -6.02
CA GLN A 62 -7.12 -1.48 -4.90
C GLN A 62 -6.40 -1.41 -3.53
N MET A 63 -5.37 -2.22 -3.34
CA MET A 63 -4.53 -2.14 -2.13
C MET A 63 -3.79 -0.81 -2.04
N LEU A 64 -3.23 -0.33 -3.15
CA LEU A 64 -2.57 0.99 -3.22
C LEU A 64 -3.55 2.15 -2.97
N GLN A 65 -4.79 2.04 -3.47
CA GLN A 65 -5.85 3.02 -3.20
C GLN A 65 -6.15 3.15 -1.69
N THR A 66 -6.15 2.03 -0.97
CA THR A 66 -6.37 2.04 0.49
C THR A 66 -5.26 2.84 1.20
N ILE A 67 -4.01 2.68 0.77
CA ILE A 67 -2.88 3.42 1.33
C ILE A 67 -2.99 4.92 0.98
N LEU A 68 -3.38 5.25 -0.25
CA LEU A 68 -3.59 6.64 -0.67
C LEU A 68 -4.66 7.33 0.18
N ASP A 69 -5.77 6.64 0.44
CA ASP A 69 -6.84 7.16 1.29
C ASP A 69 -6.34 7.45 2.72
N MET A 70 -5.45 6.61 3.26
CA MET A 70 -4.83 6.83 4.58
C MET A 70 -3.91 8.06 4.58
N VAL A 71 -3.02 8.17 3.61
CA VAL A 71 -2.10 9.33 3.46
C VAL A 71 -2.87 10.65 3.32
N GLN A 72 -3.94 10.66 2.52
CA GLN A 72 -4.75 11.86 2.31
C GLN A 72 -5.62 12.22 3.52
N ARG A 73 -6.05 11.25 4.34
CA ARG A 73 -6.78 11.52 5.58
C ARG A 73 -5.91 12.24 6.60
N ASP A 74 -4.65 11.85 6.73
CA ASP A 74 -3.71 12.51 7.63
C ASP A 74 -3.38 13.94 7.18
N GLN A 75 -3.30 14.18 5.87
CA GLN A 75 -3.17 15.53 5.33
C GLN A 75 -4.37 16.44 5.70
N ARG A 76 -5.57 15.86 5.85
CA ARG A 76 -6.82 16.57 6.18
C ARG A 76 -7.04 16.78 7.67
N SER A 77 -6.19 16.26 8.55
CA SER A 77 -6.24 16.58 9.98
C SER A 77 -5.31 17.75 10.30
N PRO A 78 -5.77 19.01 10.25
CA PRO A 78 -5.14 20.03 11.06
C PRO A 78 -5.46 19.66 12.51
N VAL A 79 -4.42 19.35 13.28
CA VAL A 79 -4.50 19.32 14.74
C VAL A 79 -5.16 20.62 15.20
N ASN A 80 -6.36 20.49 15.78
CA ASN A 80 -7.05 21.53 16.55
C ASN A 80 -7.01 21.09 18.02
#